data_AF-A0A972XM57-F1
#
_entry.id   AF-A0A972XM57-F1
#
_cell.length_a   1.000
_cell.length_b   1.000
_cell.length_c   1.000
_cell.angle_alpha   90.00
_cell.angle_beta   90.00
_cell.angle_gamma   90.00
#
_symmetry.space_group_name_H-M   'P 1'
#
loop_
_entity.id
_entity.type
_entity.pdbx_description
1 polymer ?
#
loop_
_entity_poly.entity_id
_entity_poly.type
_entity_poly.pdbx_seq_one_letter_code
_entity_poly.pdbx_strand_id
1 'polypeptide(L)'
;VVIGKQGAEVDKVKEELKKITGKDVQINIFEIKRPEIDAKLIGEAIASQLQARISFRRAMKQAIASAMRVGAQGIKLKLSGRLGGAEMARSEGYKEGRIPLHTLRADVDYAISEALTVYGKIGIKVWVFRGEIFGKPDLSPNANMGLQSTSADSRPGDRGPRGRDDDRRGGRRRPEGAPDAGGDRNKPGAGAANRGRGGKR
;
A
#
# COMPACT_ATOMS: atom_id res chain seq x y z
N VAL A 1 11.35 -19.85 0.77
CA VAL A 1 10.08 -20.56 0.50
C VAL A 1 9.81 -21.46 1.68
N VAL A 2 8.68 -21.30 2.39
CA VAL A 2 8.45 -21.95 3.70
C VAL A 2 7.60 -23.22 3.61
N ILE A 3 6.79 -23.39 2.55
CA ILE A 3 5.88 -24.55 2.39
C ILE A 3 6.55 -25.73 1.66
N GLY A 4 7.62 -25.48 0.88
CA GLY A 4 8.27 -26.50 0.04
C GLY A 4 7.34 -27.10 -1.03
N LYS A 5 7.77 -28.20 -1.67
CA LYS A 5 6.86 -29.04 -2.48
C LYS A 5 6.07 -29.95 -1.54
N GLN A 6 4.73 -29.93 -1.64
CA GLN A 6 3.81 -30.79 -0.88
C GLN A 6 3.90 -30.68 0.67
N GLY A 7 4.37 -29.56 1.22
CA GLY A 7 4.42 -29.38 2.68
C GLY A 7 5.63 -30.01 3.37
N ALA A 8 6.53 -30.66 2.62
CA ALA A 8 7.68 -31.38 3.19
C ALA A 8 8.63 -30.52 4.02
N GLU A 9 8.69 -29.21 3.77
CA GLU A 9 9.52 -28.29 4.57
C GLU A 9 8.88 -28.02 5.95
N VAL A 10 7.54 -27.97 6.01
CA VAL A 10 6.78 -27.69 7.24
C VAL A 10 6.87 -28.86 8.20
N ASP A 11 6.81 -30.09 7.68
CA ASP A 11 6.92 -31.31 8.48
C ASP A 11 8.30 -31.44 9.14
N LYS A 12 9.38 -31.10 8.40
CA LYS A 12 10.74 -31.07 8.96
C LYS A 12 10.87 -30.06 10.11
N VAL A 13 10.35 -28.84 9.90
CA VAL A 13 10.36 -27.80 10.95
C VAL A 13 9.54 -28.26 12.16
N LYS A 14 8.41 -28.92 11.94
CA LYS A 14 7.59 -29.48 13.02
C LYS A 14 8.36 -30.54 13.83
N GLU A 15 9.10 -31.43 13.16
CA GLU A 15 9.94 -32.43 13.83
C GLU A 15 11.09 -31.81 14.64
N GLU A 16 11.77 -30.80 14.08
CA GLU A 16 12.83 -30.05 14.78
C GLU A 16 12.28 -29.33 16.02
N LEU A 17 11.11 -28.67 15.89
CA LEU A 17 10.44 -28.02 17.00
C LEU A 17 9.97 -29.03 18.06
N LYS A 18 9.51 -30.22 17.65
CA LYS A 18 9.12 -31.28 18.58
C LYS A 18 10.31 -31.80 19.39
N LYS A 19 11.50 -31.93 18.79
CA LYS A 19 12.74 -32.33 19.50
C LYS A 19 13.15 -31.32 20.56
N ILE A 20 13.00 -30.02 20.28
CA ILE A 20 13.37 -28.95 21.20
C ILE A 20 12.34 -28.78 22.32
N THR A 21 11.05 -28.81 21.97
CA THR A 21 9.96 -28.40 22.87
C THR A 21 9.32 -29.58 23.60
N GLY A 22 9.53 -30.81 23.13
CA GLY A 22 8.94 -32.04 23.69
C GLY A 22 7.41 -32.12 23.60
N LYS A 23 6.78 -31.17 22.90
CA LYS A 23 5.32 -31.03 22.75
C LYS A 23 4.96 -31.01 21.26
N ASP A 24 3.70 -31.35 20.96
CA ASP A 24 3.18 -31.22 19.61
C ASP A 24 2.90 -29.73 19.31
N VAL A 25 3.50 -29.22 18.25
CA VAL A 25 3.43 -27.81 17.84
C VAL A 25 2.65 -27.72 16.54
N GLN A 26 1.63 -26.86 16.49
CA GLN A 26 0.92 -26.51 15.28
C GLN A 26 1.51 -25.23 14.67
N ILE A 27 1.77 -25.25 13.36
CA ILE A 27 2.38 -24.13 12.63
C ILE A 27 1.30 -23.48 11.76
N ASN A 28 1.05 -22.19 11.98
CA ASN A 28 0.16 -21.38 11.14
C ASN A 28 1.01 -20.47 10.25
N ILE A 29 0.80 -20.57 8.93
CA ILE A 29 1.55 -19.79 7.95
C ILE A 29 0.67 -18.62 7.51
N PHE A 30 1.19 -17.41 7.69
CA PHE A 30 0.54 -16.19 7.23
C PHE A 30 1.31 -15.60 6.05
N GLU A 31 0.59 -15.32 4.97
CA GLU A 31 1.17 -14.63 3.81
C GLU A 31 1.24 -13.12 4.06
N ILE A 32 2.41 -12.55 3.79
CA ILE A 32 2.62 -11.11 3.85
C ILE A 32 2.23 -10.51 2.49
N LYS A 33 1.04 -9.90 2.43
CA LYS A 33 0.50 -9.31 1.19
C LYS A 33 1.41 -8.25 0.56
N ARG A 34 2.12 -7.46 1.37
CA ARG A 34 2.94 -6.32 0.93
C ARG A 34 4.28 -6.30 1.68
N PRO A 35 5.33 -6.94 1.16
CA PRO A 35 6.63 -7.01 1.84
C PRO A 35 7.36 -5.66 1.87
N GLU A 36 7.07 -4.75 0.93
CA GLU A 36 7.74 -3.44 0.83
C GLU A 36 7.35 -2.44 1.92
N ILE A 37 6.37 -2.75 2.77
CA ILE A 37 5.93 -1.91 3.89
C ILE A 37 6.43 -2.45 5.24
N ASP A 38 6.79 -3.74 5.30
CA ASP A 38 7.29 -4.36 6.53
C ASP A 38 8.72 -3.88 6.83
N ALA A 39 8.90 -3.25 8.00
CA ALA A 39 10.18 -2.67 8.39
C ALA A 39 11.29 -3.72 8.45
N LYS A 40 10.99 -4.95 8.86
CA LYS A 40 11.97 -6.03 9.00
C LYS A 40 12.43 -6.54 7.63
N LEU A 41 11.49 -6.77 6.71
CA LEU A 41 11.81 -7.24 5.37
C LEU A 41 12.60 -6.19 4.57
N ILE A 42 12.27 -4.91 4.72
CA ILE A 42 13.06 -3.82 4.13
C ILE A 42 14.49 -3.82 4.70
N GLY A 43 14.63 -3.98 6.03
CA GLY A 43 15.93 -4.04 6.69
C GLY A 43 16.79 -5.20 6.20
N GLU A 44 16.22 -6.40 6.09
CA GLU A 44 16.87 -7.60 5.57
C GLU A 44 17.24 -7.45 4.09
N ALA A 45 16.37 -6.87 3.26
CA ALA A 45 16.67 -6.61 1.86
C ALA A 45 17.86 -5.64 1.69
N ILE A 46 17.93 -4.57 2.49
CA ILE A 46 19.08 -3.67 2.49
C ILE A 46 20.34 -4.40 2.99
N ALA A 47 20.22 -5.26 4.01
CA ALA A 47 21.34 -6.04 4.51
C ALA A 47 21.94 -6.95 3.43
N SER A 48 21.10 -7.69 2.70
CA SER A 48 21.52 -8.53 1.58
C SER A 48 22.18 -7.70 0.47
N GLN A 49 21.67 -6.51 0.17
CA GLN A 49 22.28 -5.62 -0.83
C GLN A 49 23.66 -5.10 -0.39
N LEU A 50 23.83 -4.77 0.89
CA LEU A 50 25.12 -4.36 1.45
C LEU A 50 26.14 -5.49 1.46
N GLN A 51 25.69 -6.73 1.71
CA GLN A 51 26.53 -7.94 1.59
C GLN A 51 26.98 -8.19 0.15
N ALA A 52 26.08 -7.95 -0.81
CA ALA A 52 26.38 -7.98 -2.24
C ALA A 52 27.25 -6.79 -2.73
N ARG A 53 27.81 -5.99 -1.81
CA ARG A 53 28.68 -4.84 -2.09
C ARG A 53 28.03 -3.74 -2.94
N ILE A 54 26.70 -3.63 -2.91
CA ILE A 54 26.00 -2.51 -3.52
C ILE A 54 26.24 -1.25 -2.68
N SER A 55 26.36 -0.09 -3.33
CA SER A 55 26.51 1.18 -2.65
C SER A 55 25.36 1.43 -1.67
N PHE A 56 25.69 1.72 -0.41
CA PHE A 56 24.71 1.93 0.66
C PHE A 56 23.71 3.05 0.34
N ARG A 57 24.15 4.13 -0.35
CA ARG A 57 23.25 5.21 -0.77
C ARG A 57 22.22 4.75 -1.79
N ARG A 58 22.64 3.91 -2.75
CA ARG A 58 21.75 3.35 -3.77
C ARG A 58 20.73 2.41 -3.13
N ALA A 59 21.20 1.50 -2.27
CA ALA A 59 20.35 0.57 -1.55
C ALA A 59 19.25 1.29 -0.74
N MET A 60 19.62 2.33 0.02
CA MET A 60 18.65 3.12 0.78
C MET A 60 17.64 3.86 -0.10
N LYS A 61 18.10 4.57 -1.14
CA LYS A 61 17.19 5.30 -2.04
C LYS A 61 16.24 4.36 -2.77
N GLN A 62 16.73 3.20 -3.19
CA GLN A 62 15.91 2.18 -3.83
C GLN A 62 14.86 1.61 -2.88
N ALA A 63 15.23 1.32 -1.63
CA ALA A 63 14.30 0.85 -0.60
C ALA A 63 13.22 1.90 -0.30
N ILE A 64 13.60 3.17 -0.15
CA ILE A 64 12.66 4.28 0.08
C ILE A 64 11.69 4.42 -1.09
N ALA A 65 12.19 4.45 -2.32
CA ALA A 65 11.35 4.59 -3.51
C ALA A 65 10.36 3.42 -3.67
N SER A 66 10.76 2.21 -3.26
CA SER A 66 9.89 1.03 -3.32
C SER A 66 8.78 1.14 -2.25
N ALA A 67 9.14 1.42 -1.00
CA ALA A 67 8.16 1.61 0.08
C ALA A 67 7.15 2.74 -0.19
N MET A 68 7.63 3.89 -0.72
CA MET A 68 6.76 5.01 -1.08
C MET A 68 5.81 4.66 -2.25
N ARG A 69 6.27 3.85 -3.22
CA ARG A 69 5.44 3.40 -4.36
C ARG A 69 4.25 2.55 -3.90
N VAL A 70 4.45 1.71 -2.89
CA VAL A 70 3.40 0.80 -2.36
C VAL A 70 2.45 1.51 -1.37
N GLY A 71 2.69 2.80 -1.11
CA GLY A 71 1.78 3.67 -0.36
C GLY A 71 2.14 3.83 1.13
N ALA A 72 3.40 3.64 1.52
CA ALA A 72 3.85 4.07 2.83
C ALA A 72 3.73 5.60 2.95
N GLN A 73 3.21 6.09 4.07
CA GLN A 73 3.04 7.54 4.30
C GLN A 73 4.36 8.23 4.67
N GLY A 74 5.32 7.46 5.16
CA GLY A 74 6.70 7.89 5.32
C GLY A 74 7.62 6.74 5.71
N ILE A 75 8.91 6.93 5.42
CA ILE A 75 9.96 5.96 5.73
C ILE A 75 11.23 6.70 6.16
N LYS A 76 11.86 6.20 7.23
CA LYS A 76 13.16 6.67 7.70
C LYS A 76 14.07 5.47 7.78
N LEU A 77 15.26 5.62 7.23
CA LEU A 77 16.33 4.66 7.28
C LEU A 77 17.53 5.30 7.96
N LYS A 78 18.16 4.58 8.88
CA LYS A 78 19.44 4.97 9.46
C LYS A 78 20.39 3.79 9.42
N LEU A 79 21.50 3.95 8.70
CA LEU A 79 22.59 3.00 8.66
C LEU A 79 23.72 3.50 9.54
N SER A 80 24.32 2.62 10.33
CA SER A 80 25.46 2.93 11.20
C SER A 80 26.54 1.87 11.05
N GLY A 81 27.78 2.29 10.84
CA GLY A 81 28.94 1.41 10.75
C GLY A 81 30.00 1.90 9.77
N ARG A 82 30.85 1.00 9.31
CA ARG A 82 31.92 1.27 8.32
C ARG A 82 31.35 1.32 6.90
N LEU A 83 30.55 2.35 6.63
CA LEU A 83 29.79 2.48 5.38
C LEU A 83 30.72 2.61 4.16
N GLY A 84 30.65 1.64 3.25
CA GLY A 84 31.48 1.61 2.04
C GLY A 84 32.94 1.21 2.28
N GLY A 85 33.26 0.57 3.42
CA GLY A 85 34.63 0.13 3.73
C GLY A 85 35.52 1.22 4.31
N ALA A 86 34.96 2.36 4.73
CA ALA A 86 35.69 3.41 5.41
C ALA A 86 36.33 2.89 6.72
N GLU A 87 37.48 3.44 7.09
CA GLU A 87 38.18 3.11 8.33
C GLU A 87 37.37 3.50 9.57
N MET A 88 36.80 4.71 9.55
CA MET A 88 35.97 5.24 10.65
C MET A 88 34.49 4.94 10.42
N ALA A 89 33.81 4.51 11.49
CA ALA A 89 32.38 4.27 11.45
C ALA A 89 31.59 5.59 11.45
N ARG A 90 30.52 5.65 10.65
CA ARG A 90 29.63 6.81 10.55
C ARG A 90 28.17 6.37 10.53
N SER A 91 27.28 7.32 10.82
CA SER A 91 25.84 7.12 10.71
C SER A 91 25.26 8.00 9.62
N GLU A 92 24.63 7.38 8.62
CA GLU A 92 23.92 8.06 7.55
C GLU A 92 22.42 7.80 7.70
N GLY A 93 21.60 8.83 7.52
CA GLY A 93 20.15 8.70 7.58
C GLY A 93 19.45 9.39 6.43
N TYR A 94 18.46 8.70 5.86
CA TYR A 94 17.53 9.27 4.87
C TYR A 94 16.11 9.17 5.41
N LYS A 95 15.31 10.20 5.16
CA LYS A 95 13.91 10.26 5.55
C LYS A 95 13.11 10.80 4.39
N GLU A 96 11.98 10.16 4.11
CA GLU A 96 11.00 10.62 3.14
C GLU A 96 9.59 10.52 3.75
N GLY A 97 8.73 11.48 3.45
CA GLY A 97 7.36 11.53 3.98
C GLY A 97 7.25 11.91 5.47
N ARG A 98 6.08 11.62 6.04
CA ARG A 98 5.73 11.97 7.42
C ARG A 98 6.02 10.81 8.36
N ILE A 99 6.67 11.10 9.49
CA ILE A 99 6.99 10.08 10.51
C ILE A 99 6.91 10.74 11.89
N PRO A 100 5.71 10.81 12.48
CA PRO A 100 5.53 11.35 13.80
C PRO A 100 5.95 10.32 14.86
N LEU A 101 7.14 10.49 15.44
CA LEU A 101 7.67 9.57 16.47
C LEU A 101 7.13 9.84 17.89
N HIS A 102 6.53 11.01 18.10
CA HIS A 102 5.98 11.40 19.40
C HIS A 102 4.48 11.08 19.52
N THR A 103 3.83 10.69 18.42
CA THR A 103 2.39 10.49 18.36
C THR A 103 2.07 9.02 18.56
N LEU A 104 1.55 8.64 19.73
CA LEU A 104 1.29 7.24 20.06
C LEU A 104 0.23 6.56 19.16
N ARG A 105 -0.69 7.34 18.57
CA ARG A 105 -1.70 6.83 17.62
C ARG A 105 -1.14 6.51 16.23
N ALA A 106 0.11 6.87 15.96
CA ALA A 106 0.76 6.61 14.68
C ALA A 106 1.20 5.14 14.62
N ASP A 107 0.76 4.41 13.61
CA ASP A 107 1.27 3.08 13.30
C ASP A 107 2.64 3.21 12.63
N VAL A 108 3.67 3.14 13.46
CA VAL A 108 5.07 3.17 13.05
C VAL A 108 5.68 1.80 13.31
N ASP A 109 5.97 1.09 12.23
CA ASP A 109 6.71 -0.16 12.28
C ASP A 109 8.20 0.14 12.41
N TYR A 110 8.87 -0.53 13.35
CA TYR A 110 10.29 -0.36 13.61
C TYR A 110 10.99 -1.71 13.64
N ALA A 111 12.06 -1.82 12.87
CA ALA A 111 12.91 -3.00 12.88
C ALA A 111 14.39 -2.62 12.88
N ILE A 112 15.18 -3.51 13.47
CA ILE A 112 16.64 -3.49 13.43
C ILE A 112 17.10 -4.71 12.66
N SER A 113 18.01 -4.50 11.72
CA SER A 113 18.67 -5.57 10.98
C SER A 113 20.17 -5.32 10.97
N GLU A 114 20.95 -6.39 10.94
CA GLU A 114 22.41 -6.33 10.87
C GLU A 114 22.89 -6.87 9.52
N ALA A 115 23.83 -6.18 8.89
CA ALA A 115 24.53 -6.67 7.70
C ALA A 115 25.96 -7.06 8.08
N LEU A 116 26.29 -8.35 7.90
CA LEU A 116 27.63 -8.89 8.09
C LEU A 116 28.46 -8.63 6.83
N THR A 117 29.35 -7.64 6.88
CA THR A 117 30.26 -7.31 5.76
C THR A 117 31.70 -7.68 6.11
N VAL A 118 32.58 -7.71 5.11
CA VAL A 118 34.00 -8.04 5.29
C VAL A 118 34.70 -7.09 6.28
N TYR A 119 34.26 -5.82 6.33
CA TYR A 119 34.87 -4.79 7.17
C TYR A 119 34.24 -4.73 8.58
N GLY A 120 33.26 -5.58 8.87
CA GLY A 120 32.54 -5.64 10.14
C GLY A 120 31.01 -5.62 9.97
N LYS A 121 30.32 -5.32 11.07
CA LYS A 121 28.85 -5.24 11.11
C LYS A 121 28.36 -3.84 10.78
N ILE A 122 27.35 -3.75 9.93
CA ILE A 122 26.59 -2.50 9.68
C ILE A 122 25.21 -2.68 10.30
N GLY A 123 24.84 -1.76 11.20
CA GLY A 123 23.51 -1.70 11.78
C GLY A 123 22.54 -0.93 10.87
N ILE A 124 21.34 -1.49 10.70
CA ILE A 124 20.26 -0.93 9.89
C ILE A 124 19.08 -0.71 10.81
N LYS A 125 18.59 0.53 10.86
CA LYS A 125 17.37 0.89 11.59
C LYS A 125 16.36 1.42 10.59
N VAL A 126 15.18 0.81 10.57
CA VAL A 126 14.09 1.12 9.64
C VAL A 126 12.87 1.57 10.45
N TRP A 127 12.28 2.69 10.06
CA TRP A 127 10.97 3.13 10.53
C TRP A 127 10.05 3.28 9.32
N VAL A 128 8.89 2.64 9.34
CA VAL A 128 7.86 2.78 8.31
C VAL A 128 6.58 3.28 8.96
N PHE A 129 6.04 4.39 8.45
CA PHE A 129 4.77 4.93 8.90
C PHE A 129 3.66 4.48 7.93
N ARG A 130 2.73 3.67 8.45
CA ARG A 130 1.61 3.11 7.67
C ARG A 130 0.36 3.99 7.73
N GLY A 131 0.23 4.81 8.76
CA GLY A 131 -0.91 5.71 8.96
C GLY A 131 -1.24 5.88 10.44
N GLU A 132 -2.34 6.56 10.72
CA GLU A 132 -2.88 6.66 12.09
C GLU A 132 -3.96 5.59 12.29
N ILE A 133 -3.93 4.92 13.44
CA ILE A 133 -4.98 3.99 13.82
C ILE A 133 -6.02 4.78 14.62
N PHE A 134 -7.24 4.89 14.08
CA PHE A 134 -8.37 5.48 14.78
C PHE A 134 -9.21 4.37 15.40
N GLY A 135 -9.13 4.20 16.73
CA GLY A 135 -9.90 3.22 17.49
C GLY A 135 -9.09 2.46 18.53
N LYS A 136 -9.73 1.57 19.29
CA LYS A 136 -9.03 0.61 20.17
C LYS A 136 -8.44 -0.48 19.28
N PRO A 137 -7.11 -0.71 19.28
CA PRO A 137 -6.53 -1.84 18.60
C PRO A 137 -7.05 -3.11 19.26
N ASP A 138 -7.75 -3.96 18.50
CA ASP A 138 -8.03 -5.31 18.96
C ASP A 138 -6.70 -6.09 18.91
N LEU A 139 -6.15 -6.38 20.09
CA LEU A 139 -4.86 -7.08 20.28
C LEU A 139 -4.96 -8.58 19.98
N SER A 140 -6.14 -9.06 19.59
CA SER A 140 -6.31 -10.42 19.12
C SER A 140 -5.51 -10.61 17.82
N PRO A 141 -4.67 -11.65 17.70
CA PRO A 141 -3.82 -11.88 16.53
C PRO A 141 -4.58 -12.02 15.20
N ASN A 142 -5.91 -12.14 15.25
CA ASN A 142 -6.82 -12.27 14.10
C ASN A 142 -7.62 -10.99 13.76
N ALA A 143 -7.43 -9.87 14.46
CA ALA A 143 -8.24 -8.66 14.32
C ALA A 143 -8.23 -8.07 12.89
N ASN A 144 -7.14 -8.23 12.14
CA ASN A 144 -7.00 -7.69 10.79
C ASN A 144 -7.77 -8.45 9.70
N MET A 145 -8.47 -9.56 10.02
CA MET A 145 -9.32 -10.29 9.06
C MET A 145 -10.80 -9.87 9.08
N GLY A 146 -11.28 -9.20 10.13
CA GLY A 146 -12.71 -8.85 10.27
C GLY A 146 -13.15 -7.59 9.52
N LEU A 147 -12.21 -6.76 9.06
CA LEU A 147 -12.54 -5.43 8.49
C LEU A 147 -12.83 -5.45 6.97
N GLN A 148 -12.81 -6.63 6.32
CA GLN A 148 -13.00 -6.74 4.86
C GLN A 148 -14.37 -7.31 4.44
N SER A 149 -15.32 -7.53 5.37
CA SER A 149 -16.63 -8.15 5.06
C SER A 149 -17.87 -7.31 5.35
N THR A 150 -17.78 -6.01 5.67
CA THR A 150 -18.97 -5.17 5.98
C THR A 150 -19.26 -4.06 4.98
N SER A 151 -18.80 -4.17 3.73
CA SER A 151 -19.10 -3.19 2.67
C SER A 151 -19.80 -3.82 1.45
N ALA A 152 -20.73 -4.74 1.70
CA ALA A 152 -21.78 -5.09 0.76
C ALA A 152 -23.00 -5.56 1.56
N ASP A 153 -24.15 -4.94 1.27
CA ASP A 153 -25.49 -5.31 1.73
C ASP A 153 -25.98 -4.72 3.07
N SER A 154 -26.34 -3.43 3.01
CA SER A 154 -27.40 -2.86 3.84
C SER A 154 -28.07 -1.74 3.04
N ARG A 155 -28.91 -2.12 2.07
CA ARG A 155 -29.97 -1.23 1.58
C ARG A 155 -31.15 -1.37 2.52
N PRO A 156 -31.54 -0.34 3.31
CA PRO A 156 -32.74 -0.41 4.12
C PRO A 156 -33.94 -0.50 3.18
N GLY A 157 -34.63 -1.64 3.19
CA GLY A 157 -35.88 -1.83 2.49
C GLY A 157 -36.97 -0.98 3.12
N ASP A 158 -37.32 0.10 2.43
CA ASP A 158 -38.50 0.91 2.69
C ASP A 158 -39.75 0.03 2.46
N ARG A 159 -40.29 -0.55 3.54
CA ARG A 159 -41.60 -1.20 3.58
C ARG A 159 -42.54 -0.31 4.38
N GLY A 160 -43.03 0.77 3.75
CA GLY A 160 -44.23 1.46 4.21
C GLY A 160 -45.47 0.55 4.17
N PRO A 161 -46.41 0.70 5.11
CA PRO A 161 -47.60 -0.16 5.18
C PRO A 161 -48.61 0.19 4.08
N ARG A 162 -49.20 -0.85 3.51
CA ARG A 162 -50.28 -0.80 2.51
C ARG A 162 -51.53 -0.15 3.12
N GLY A 163 -51.80 1.10 2.73
CA GLY A 163 -53.13 1.72 2.81
C GLY A 163 -53.82 1.59 1.45
N ARG A 164 -54.91 0.82 1.42
CA ARG A 164 -55.85 0.67 0.30
C ARG A 164 -57.10 1.43 0.72
N ASP A 165 -57.51 2.44 -0.04
CA ASP A 165 -58.88 2.99 -0.19
C ASP A 165 -58.76 4.16 -1.18
N ASP A 166 -59.08 3.96 -2.45
CA ASP A 166 -60.40 4.20 -3.07
C ASP A 166 -60.77 5.69 -3.07
N ASP A 167 -60.49 6.37 -4.19
CA ASP A 167 -61.31 7.49 -4.63
C ASP A 167 -61.19 7.69 -6.14
N ARG A 168 -62.21 7.17 -6.82
CA ARG A 168 -62.55 7.43 -8.21
C ARG A 168 -63.03 8.88 -8.35
N ARG A 169 -62.34 9.72 -9.13
CA ARG A 169 -63.00 10.84 -9.83
C ARG A 169 -62.25 11.42 -11.03
N GLY A 170 -62.89 11.30 -12.20
CA GLY A 170 -62.84 12.22 -13.36
C GLY A 170 -61.50 12.32 -14.09
N GLY A 171 -61.30 11.82 -15.31
CA GLY A 171 -62.18 11.89 -16.48
C GLY A 171 -62.01 13.22 -17.22
N ARG A 172 -61.19 13.23 -18.30
CA ARG A 172 -61.55 13.68 -19.67
C ARG A 172 -60.33 14.04 -20.54
N ARG A 173 -60.26 13.32 -21.68
CA ARG A 173 -60.03 13.79 -23.06
C ARG A 173 -58.66 14.34 -23.50
N ARG A 174 -58.00 13.53 -24.34
CA ARG A 174 -57.12 13.86 -25.49
C ARG A 174 -57.78 14.90 -26.44
N PRO A 175 -57.07 15.61 -27.36
CA PRO A 175 -56.24 14.97 -28.39
C PRO A 175 -55.00 15.74 -28.94
N GLU A 176 -54.34 15.05 -29.88
CA GLU A 176 -53.21 15.42 -30.75
C GLU A 176 -53.50 16.59 -31.72
N GLY A 177 -52.42 17.25 -32.18
CA GLY A 177 -52.29 17.71 -33.57
C GLY A 177 -51.92 19.18 -33.79
N ALA A 178 -50.67 19.46 -34.21
CA ALA A 178 -50.34 20.09 -35.51
C ALA A 178 -48.85 20.52 -35.62
N PRO A 179 -48.21 20.36 -36.80
CA PRO A 179 -46.85 20.81 -37.14
C PRO A 179 -46.83 22.08 -38.04
N ASP A 180 -45.70 22.80 -38.12
CA ASP A 180 -45.25 23.62 -39.29
C ASP A 180 -43.86 24.22 -38.98
N ALA A 181 -42.78 23.76 -39.61
CA ALA A 181 -42.11 24.26 -40.82
C ALA A 181 -41.30 25.58 -40.70
N GLY A 182 -40.06 25.50 -41.21
CA GLY A 182 -39.56 26.46 -42.19
C GLY A 182 -38.53 27.49 -41.69
N GLY A 183 -37.28 27.39 -42.19
CA GLY A 183 -36.32 28.49 -42.06
C GLY A 183 -34.88 28.20 -42.46
N ASP A 184 -34.65 27.64 -43.65
CA ASP A 184 -33.33 27.60 -44.30
C ASP A 184 -32.92 29.00 -44.79
N ARG A 185 -31.67 29.43 -44.54
CA ARG A 185 -30.98 30.50 -45.29
C ARG A 185 -29.47 30.56 -44.96
N ASN A 186 -28.69 29.84 -45.78
CA ASN A 186 -27.56 30.34 -46.59
C ASN A 186 -26.32 31.01 -45.92
N LYS A 187 -25.20 30.25 -45.80
CA LYS A 187 -23.80 30.39 -46.35
C LYS A 187 -23.20 31.81 -46.68
N PRO A 188 -21.89 31.96 -47.00
CA PRO A 188 -20.60 31.68 -46.29
C PRO A 188 -19.57 32.85 -46.37
N GLY A 189 -18.38 32.71 -45.76
CA GLY A 189 -17.17 33.51 -46.08
C GLY A 189 -15.98 33.00 -45.25
N ALA A 190 -14.87 32.44 -45.76
CA ALA A 190 -13.94 32.78 -46.85
C ALA A 190 -12.99 33.96 -46.51
N GLY A 191 -11.70 33.64 -46.40
CA GLY A 191 -10.55 34.56 -46.41
C GLY A 191 -9.96 34.83 -45.01
N ALA A 192 -8.66 34.85 -44.73
CA ALA A 192 -7.46 34.76 -45.56
C ALA A 192 -6.27 34.41 -44.63
N ALA A 193 -5.40 33.46 -44.99
CA ALA A 193 -4.05 33.69 -45.48
C ALA A 193 -3.10 34.55 -44.60
N ASN A 194 -2.01 33.92 -44.16
CA ASN A 194 -0.60 34.28 -44.45
C ASN A 194 0.35 34.46 -43.25
N ARG A 195 1.58 33.94 -43.47
CA ARG A 195 2.88 34.15 -42.79
C ARG A 195 3.08 33.29 -41.53
N GLY A 196 3.95 32.27 -41.48
CA GLY A 196 5.21 32.02 -42.20
C GLY A 196 6.37 32.73 -41.51
N ARG A 197 7.16 32.03 -40.67
CA ARG A 197 8.62 32.22 -40.51
C ARG A 197 9.27 31.25 -39.50
N GLY A 198 10.36 30.61 -39.93
CA GLY A 198 11.54 30.24 -39.14
C GLY A 198 11.46 28.95 -38.33
N GLY A 199 12.26 27.90 -38.51
CA GLY A 199 13.57 27.79 -39.15
C GLY A 199 14.70 27.70 -38.11
N LYS A 200 15.14 26.45 -37.85
CA LYS A 200 16.45 25.99 -37.32
C LYS A 200 17.09 26.73 -36.14
N ARG A 201 17.27 26.02 -35.02
CA ARG A 201 18.55 25.39 -34.60
C ARG A 201 18.31 24.54 -33.35
#